data_AF-A0A1I6FDW5-F1
#
_entry.id   AF-A0A1I6FDW5-F1
#
_cell.length_a   1.000
_cell.length_b   1.000
_cell.length_c   1.000
_cell.angle_alpha   90.00
_cell.angle_beta   90.00
_cell.angle_gamma   90.00
#
_symmetry.space_group_name_H-M   'P 1'
#
loop_
_entity.id
_entity.type
_entity.pdbx_description
1 polymer ?
#
loop_
_entity_poly.entity_id
_entity_poly.type
_entity_poly.pdbx_seq_one_letter_code
_entity_poly.pdbx_strand_id
1 'polypeptide(L)'
;MTQPFKVAMVGPTAVGKTTLLSAILDQTQTLLNGTPIEVAAAEETERKLATNRKELAKALAAEEFEVAALRSTQQVTNYDVRLRSIDVPSLSVPFAILDFPGGWLDPDARAGSPQAGAQWARCMDHIQQSMMLVVPIDAAVLMETSTGKERAARVVRLGLPEVVEVVRKWARLRNQVPDEPAILVLAPLKCEKYFSDNGRDTGFTGHELATEVRAVYEDVLNAARDQASLRPIRIVYAPIDTYGCVELMEACWEPGPDGDLKLTTRYRFRGAPPKISIRAASTVTQELCQAIVTARRAEEELDRAGTLRRVDALTGRRDQKKGFFGALRYFVSGEASKVAAGIESGTSRLAVIEQRHRQLAAALEALAAHQQDDRVEIW
;
A
#
# COMPACT_ATOMS: atom_id res chain seq x y z
N MET A 1 -19.55 -4.70 -10.12
CA MET A 1 -18.49 -3.74 -9.71
C MET A 1 -17.34 -4.56 -9.18
N THR A 2 -16.12 -4.34 -9.68
CA THR A 2 -14.91 -5.03 -9.22
C THR A 2 -14.62 -4.60 -7.77
N GLN A 3 -14.28 -5.54 -6.89
CA GLN A 3 -13.90 -5.19 -5.52
C GLN A 3 -12.57 -4.41 -5.54
N PRO A 4 -12.39 -3.42 -4.65
CA PRO A 4 -11.15 -2.67 -4.58
C PRO A 4 -10.03 -3.55 -3.99
N PHE A 5 -8.83 -3.41 -4.54
CA PHE A 5 -7.63 -3.91 -3.89
C PHE A 5 -7.40 -3.19 -2.56
N LYS A 6 -7.00 -3.91 -1.52
CA LYS A 6 -6.94 -3.38 -0.16
C LYS A 6 -5.51 -3.18 0.31
N VAL A 7 -5.24 -2.02 0.88
CA VAL A 7 -4.00 -1.67 1.57
C VAL A 7 -4.36 -1.23 2.98
N ALA A 8 -3.52 -1.57 3.96
CA ALA A 8 -3.69 -1.10 5.33
C ALA A 8 -2.40 -0.54 5.91
N MET A 9 -2.52 0.60 6.59
CA MET A 9 -1.43 1.18 7.38
C MET A 9 -1.55 0.74 8.84
N VAL A 10 -0.58 -0.03 9.33
CA VAL A 10 -0.58 -0.61 10.68
C VAL A 10 0.58 -0.04 11.48
N GLY A 11 0.25 0.77 12.48
CA GLY A 11 1.24 1.31 13.41
C GLY A 11 0.59 2.17 14.48
N PRO A 12 1.33 2.43 15.57
CA PRO A 12 0.80 3.13 16.74
C PRO A 12 0.43 4.59 16.44
N THR A 13 -0.17 5.24 17.43
CA THR A 13 -0.53 6.66 17.36
C THR A 13 0.71 7.53 17.12
N ALA A 14 0.57 8.58 16.32
CA ALA A 14 1.63 9.55 16.03
C ALA A 14 2.93 8.98 15.42
N VAL A 15 2.86 7.82 14.73
CA VAL A 15 4.01 7.27 13.98
C VAL A 15 4.21 7.96 12.62
N GLY A 16 3.18 8.65 12.09
CA GLY A 16 3.22 9.35 10.80
C GLY A 16 2.41 8.73 9.66
N LYS A 17 1.40 7.88 9.96
CA LYS A 17 0.51 7.23 8.97
C LYS A 17 -0.10 8.20 7.95
N THR A 18 -0.79 9.24 8.41
CA THR A 18 -1.49 10.19 7.52
C THR A 18 -0.51 10.98 6.65
N THR A 19 0.67 11.29 7.18
CA THR A 19 1.73 11.96 6.42
C THR A 19 2.29 11.05 5.34
N LEU A 20 2.57 9.79 5.69
CA LEU A 20 3.00 8.77 4.73
C LEU A 20 1.98 8.60 3.60
N LEU A 21 0.69 8.51 3.92
CA LEU A 21 -0.35 8.37 2.90
C LEU A 21 -0.40 9.56 1.94
N SER A 22 -0.28 10.78 2.49
CA SER A 22 -0.24 11.99 1.67
C SER A 22 0.99 11.99 0.75
N ALA A 23 2.15 11.58 1.28
CA ALA A 23 3.38 11.43 0.50
C ALA A 23 3.26 10.37 -0.62
N ILE A 24 2.67 9.21 -0.32
CA ILE A 24 2.42 8.14 -1.30
C ILE A 24 1.54 8.68 -2.44
N LEU A 25 0.43 9.35 -2.14
CA LEU A 25 -0.50 9.83 -3.17
C LEU A 25 0.09 10.97 -4.01
N ASP A 26 0.82 11.90 -3.39
CA ASP A 26 1.52 12.98 -4.11
C ASP A 26 2.62 12.43 -5.04
N GLN A 27 3.41 11.46 -4.55
CA GLN A 27 4.43 10.78 -5.36
C GLN A 27 3.81 9.95 -6.47
N THR A 28 2.67 9.31 -6.23
CA THR A 28 1.97 8.55 -7.28
C THR A 28 1.53 9.45 -8.42
N GLN A 29 0.94 10.62 -8.12
CA GLN A 29 0.55 11.59 -9.14
C GLN A 29 1.77 12.05 -9.95
N THR A 30 2.89 12.33 -9.27
CA THR A 30 4.13 12.76 -9.91
C THR A 30 4.74 11.68 -10.78
N LEU A 31 4.77 10.43 -10.30
CA LEU A 31 5.37 9.28 -10.99
C LEU A 31 4.58 8.87 -12.24
N LEU A 32 3.26 9.07 -12.22
CA LEU A 32 2.40 8.78 -13.36
C LEU A 32 2.33 9.93 -14.39
N ASN A 33 2.92 11.10 -14.11
CA ASN A 33 2.94 12.21 -15.07
C ASN A 33 3.62 11.79 -16.37
N GLY A 34 2.95 12.02 -17.49
CA GLY A 34 3.43 11.62 -18.81
C GLY A 34 3.15 10.16 -19.20
N THR A 35 2.50 9.39 -18.32
CA THR A 35 1.97 8.06 -18.65
C THR A 35 0.50 8.16 -19.06
N PRO A 36 -0.06 7.18 -19.81
CA PRO A 36 -1.50 7.14 -20.13
C PRO A 36 -2.36 6.69 -18.93
N ILE A 37 -1.81 6.65 -17.72
CA ILE A 37 -2.47 6.28 -16.48
C ILE A 37 -2.47 7.48 -15.54
N GLU A 38 -3.58 7.67 -14.82
CA GLU A 38 -3.68 8.69 -13.79
C GLU A 38 -4.35 8.13 -12.53
N VAL A 39 -4.10 8.81 -11.41
CA VAL A 39 -4.75 8.51 -10.13
C VAL A 39 -5.94 9.42 -9.93
N ALA A 40 -7.12 8.83 -9.83
CA ALA A 40 -8.34 9.54 -9.43
C ALA A 40 -8.76 9.11 -8.03
N ALA A 41 -9.01 10.08 -7.16
CA ALA A 41 -9.55 9.84 -5.83
C ALA A 41 -11.07 10.08 -5.81
N ALA A 42 -11.78 9.44 -4.87
CA ALA A 42 -13.15 9.82 -4.58
C ALA A 42 -13.21 11.23 -3.98
N GLU A 43 -14.31 11.95 -4.17
CA GLU A 43 -14.45 13.35 -3.73
C GLU A 43 -14.13 13.55 -2.23
N GLU A 44 -14.57 12.63 -1.36
CA GLU A 44 -14.25 12.70 0.07
C GLU A 44 -12.74 12.55 0.32
N THR A 45 -12.09 11.64 -0.40
CA THR A 45 -10.64 11.43 -0.33
C THR A 45 -9.90 12.67 -0.83
N GLU A 46 -10.30 13.25 -1.95
CA GLU A 46 -9.72 14.50 -2.47
C GLU A 46 -9.82 15.65 -1.48
N ARG A 47 -10.99 15.83 -0.83
CA ARG A 47 -11.18 16.87 0.20
C ARG A 47 -10.24 16.68 1.40
N LYS A 48 -10.06 15.44 1.87
CA LYS A 48 -9.13 15.12 2.97
C LYS A 48 -7.69 15.42 2.59
N LEU A 49 -7.25 14.98 1.41
CA LEU A 49 -5.90 15.25 0.91
C LEU A 49 -5.65 16.75 0.71
N ALA A 50 -6.62 17.48 0.15
CA ALA A 50 -6.53 18.91 -0.01
C ALA A 50 -6.42 19.65 1.34
N THR A 51 -7.09 19.14 2.38
CA THR A 51 -6.98 19.69 3.74
C THR A 51 -5.58 19.48 4.30
N ASN A 52 -5.05 18.25 4.23
CA ASN A 52 -3.69 17.94 4.68
C ASN A 52 -2.64 18.77 3.94
N ARG A 53 -2.77 18.94 2.61
CA ARG A 53 -1.87 19.78 1.81
C ARG A 53 -1.92 21.25 2.24
N LYS A 54 -3.10 21.78 2.56
CA LYS A 54 -3.25 23.16 3.07
C LYS A 54 -2.61 23.32 4.44
N GLU A 55 -2.75 22.35 5.34
CA GLU A 55 -2.09 22.37 6.65
C GLU A 55 -0.57 22.33 6.51
N LEU A 56 -0.04 21.47 5.64
CA LEU A 56 1.38 21.42 5.33
C LEU A 56 1.90 22.74 4.73
N ALA A 57 1.17 23.32 3.77
CA ALA A 57 1.54 24.59 3.16
C ALA A 57 1.56 25.74 4.18
N LYS A 58 0.63 25.74 5.15
CA LYS A 58 0.64 26.69 6.27
C LYS A 58 1.86 26.51 7.16
N ALA A 59 2.20 25.27 7.52
CA ALA A 59 3.39 24.98 8.33
C ALA A 59 4.68 25.43 7.62
N LEU A 60 4.80 25.15 6.32
CA LEU A 60 5.96 25.59 5.51
C LEU A 60 6.06 27.11 5.45
N ALA A 61 4.95 27.83 5.28
CA ALA A 61 4.92 29.28 5.23
C ALA A 61 5.23 29.93 6.60
N ALA A 62 4.91 29.24 7.70
CA ALA A 62 5.22 29.70 9.05
C ALA A 62 6.68 29.41 9.46
N GLU A 63 7.41 28.59 8.70
CA GLU A 63 8.74 28.05 9.05
C GLU A 63 8.81 27.30 10.40
N GLU A 64 7.65 27.07 11.03
CA GLU A 64 7.50 26.35 12.28
C GLU A 64 6.96 24.94 12.01
N PHE A 65 7.73 23.91 12.37
CA PHE A 65 7.28 22.52 12.34
C PHE A 65 6.94 22.04 13.74
N GLU A 66 5.68 22.21 14.15
CA GLU A 66 5.16 21.51 15.32
C GLU A 66 4.63 20.13 14.91
N VAL A 67 5.33 19.07 15.32
CA VAL A 67 4.91 17.67 15.12
C VAL A 67 3.50 17.42 15.69
N ALA A 68 3.15 18.13 16.77
CA ALA A 68 1.85 18.04 17.42
C ALA A 68 0.71 18.71 16.63
N ALA A 69 1.02 19.60 15.67
CA ALA A 69 0.03 20.30 14.86
C ALA A 69 -0.57 19.40 13.76
N LEU A 70 0.16 18.36 13.33
CA LEU A 70 -0.37 17.32 12.45
C LEU A 70 -1.22 16.36 13.27
N ARG A 71 -2.52 16.66 13.36
CA ARG A 71 -3.51 15.92 14.16
C ARG A 71 -3.39 14.41 13.90
N SER A 72 -3.17 13.63 14.96
CA SER A 72 -3.24 12.16 14.86
C SER A 72 -4.61 11.73 14.35
N THR A 73 -4.66 10.69 13.51
CA THR A 73 -5.90 10.06 13.02
C THR A 73 -6.82 9.72 14.18
N GLN A 74 -7.96 10.41 14.29
CA GLN A 74 -8.98 10.19 15.32
C GLN A 74 -10.13 9.30 14.82
N GLN A 75 -10.25 9.10 13.51
CA GLN A 75 -11.33 8.37 12.88
C GLN A 75 -10.80 7.41 11.82
N VAL A 76 -11.47 6.27 11.67
CA VAL A 76 -11.22 5.35 10.55
C VAL A 76 -11.52 6.07 9.25
N THR A 77 -10.56 6.05 8.34
CA THR A 77 -10.71 6.59 7.00
C THR A 77 -10.27 5.55 5.98
N ASN A 78 -11.16 5.25 5.04
CA ASN A 78 -10.81 4.58 3.81
C ASN A 78 -10.58 5.64 2.74
N TYR A 79 -9.40 5.61 2.15
CA TYR A 79 -9.05 6.44 1.00
C TYR A 79 -9.34 5.65 -0.26
N ASP A 80 -10.45 5.97 -0.91
CA ASP A 80 -10.90 5.30 -2.14
C ASP A 80 -10.24 5.94 -3.35
N VAL A 81 -9.42 5.16 -4.04
CA VAL A 81 -8.57 5.62 -5.13
C VAL A 81 -8.73 4.67 -6.32
N ARG A 82 -8.49 5.20 -7.53
CA ARG A 82 -8.54 4.44 -8.77
C ARG A 82 -7.33 4.79 -9.62
N LEU A 83 -6.64 3.76 -10.11
CA LEU A 83 -5.80 3.90 -11.29
C LEU A 83 -6.72 3.85 -12.51
N ARG A 84 -6.69 4.85 -13.38
CA ARG A 84 -7.51 4.87 -14.61
C ARG A 84 -6.63 5.16 -15.81
N SER A 85 -6.93 4.52 -16.94
CA SER A 85 -6.33 4.91 -18.22
C SER A 85 -7.03 6.12 -18.79
N ILE A 86 -6.25 7.09 -19.28
CA ILE A 86 -6.71 8.29 -19.96
C ILE A 86 -7.35 7.91 -21.30
N ASP A 87 -6.71 7.01 -22.05
CA ASP A 87 -7.14 6.60 -23.38
C ASP A 87 -8.36 5.65 -23.34
N VAL A 88 -8.47 4.86 -22.26
CA VAL A 88 -9.56 3.89 -22.08
C VAL A 88 -10.16 4.04 -20.68
N PRO A 89 -11.16 4.92 -20.50
CA PRO A 89 -11.78 5.16 -19.19
C PRO A 89 -12.42 3.91 -18.56
N SER A 90 -12.74 2.90 -19.37
CA SER A 90 -13.25 1.61 -18.89
C SER A 90 -12.19 0.75 -18.20
N LEU A 91 -10.90 1.05 -18.41
CA LEU A 91 -9.79 0.43 -17.71
C LEU A 91 -9.52 1.23 -16.43
N SER A 92 -10.20 0.84 -15.36
CA SER A 92 -9.99 1.39 -14.03
C SER A 92 -9.80 0.27 -13.02
N VAL A 93 -8.78 0.44 -12.18
CA VAL A 93 -8.46 -0.48 -11.11
C VAL A 93 -8.64 0.23 -9.77
N PRO A 94 -9.73 -0.08 -9.03
CA PRO A 94 -9.98 0.53 -7.74
C PRO A 94 -9.09 -0.09 -6.67
N PHE A 95 -8.62 0.76 -5.75
CA PHE A 95 -7.94 0.34 -4.53
C PHE A 95 -8.31 1.25 -3.36
N ALA A 96 -8.23 0.71 -2.15
CA ALA A 96 -8.61 1.38 -0.93
C ALA A 96 -7.49 1.28 0.10
N ILE A 97 -7.08 2.42 0.66
CA ILE A 97 -6.08 2.48 1.74
C ILE A 97 -6.80 2.77 3.05
N LEU A 98 -6.66 1.86 4.01
CA LEU A 98 -7.19 2.04 5.37
C LEU A 98 -6.18 2.79 6.25
N ASP A 99 -6.61 3.91 6.80
CA ASP A 99 -6.00 4.59 7.95
C ASP A 99 -6.95 4.50 9.15
N PHE A 100 -6.45 4.10 10.30
CA PHE A 100 -7.24 3.98 11.53
C PHE A 100 -6.44 4.51 12.74
N PRO A 101 -7.12 4.89 13.84
CA PRO A 101 -6.43 5.37 15.03
C PRO A 101 -5.47 4.30 15.58
N GLY A 102 -4.19 4.65 15.71
CA GLY A 102 -3.15 3.68 16.06
C GLY A 102 -3.34 3.04 17.44
N GLY A 103 -3.97 3.77 18.37
CA GLY A 103 -4.34 3.24 19.69
C GLY A 103 -5.33 2.08 19.65
N TRP A 104 -6.01 1.82 18.52
CA TRP A 104 -6.91 0.67 18.41
C TRP A 104 -6.19 -0.66 18.27
N LEU A 105 -4.88 -0.64 18.05
CA LEU A 105 -4.02 -1.83 18.09
C LEU A 105 -4.00 -2.42 19.50
N ASP A 106 -3.87 -1.57 20.51
CA ASP A 106 -3.92 -1.93 21.92
C ASP A 106 -5.36 -2.29 22.34
N PRO A 107 -5.60 -3.53 22.83
CA PRO A 107 -6.91 -3.94 23.35
C PRO A 107 -7.46 -3.05 24.47
N ASP A 108 -6.62 -2.53 25.35
CA ASP A 108 -7.05 -1.74 26.51
C ASP A 108 -7.47 -0.34 26.08
N ALA A 109 -6.64 0.33 25.29
CA ALA A 109 -7.00 1.60 24.66
C ALA A 109 -8.24 1.48 23.76
N ARG A 110 -8.42 0.34 23.09
CA ARG A 110 -9.61 0.03 22.29
C ARG A 110 -10.87 -0.16 23.15
N ALA A 111 -10.77 -0.85 24.29
CA ALA A 111 -11.91 -1.08 25.19
C ALA A 111 -12.46 0.23 25.77
N GLY A 112 -11.60 1.24 25.96
CA GLY A 112 -12.00 2.59 26.37
C GLY A 112 -12.73 3.42 25.31
N SER A 113 -12.87 2.93 24.07
CA SER A 113 -13.48 3.68 22.96
C SER A 113 -14.71 2.96 22.38
N PRO A 114 -15.94 3.50 22.57
CA PRO A 114 -17.15 2.94 21.98
C PRO A 114 -17.10 2.84 20.46
N GLN A 115 -16.45 3.81 19.81
CA GLN A 115 -16.27 3.82 18.36
C GLN A 115 -15.36 2.68 17.90
N ALA A 116 -14.29 2.40 18.65
CA ALA A 116 -13.36 1.34 18.32
C ALA A 116 -14.03 -0.04 18.42
N GLY A 117 -14.84 -0.28 19.46
CA GLY A 117 -15.62 -1.52 19.58
C GLY A 117 -16.54 -1.79 18.39
N ALA A 118 -17.18 -0.76 17.84
CA ALA A 118 -18.09 -0.88 16.70
C ALA A 118 -17.39 -1.05 15.33
N GLN A 119 -16.19 -0.48 15.16
CA GLN A 119 -15.52 -0.39 13.85
C GLN A 119 -14.30 -1.31 13.72
N TRP A 120 -13.74 -1.81 14.83
CA TRP A 120 -12.51 -2.60 14.82
C TRP A 120 -12.63 -3.90 14.03
N ALA A 121 -13.76 -4.61 14.13
CA ALA A 121 -14.00 -5.81 13.34
C ALA A 121 -13.86 -5.53 11.84
N ARG A 122 -14.44 -4.42 11.36
CA ARG A 122 -14.33 -4.00 9.96
C ARG A 122 -12.91 -3.59 9.57
N CYS A 123 -12.18 -2.94 10.47
CA CYS A 123 -10.76 -2.61 10.26
C CYS A 123 -9.92 -3.89 10.13
N MET A 124 -10.15 -4.86 11.01
CA MET A 124 -9.45 -6.14 11.00
C MET A 124 -9.77 -6.93 9.73
N ASP A 125 -11.03 -6.99 9.31
CA ASP A 125 -11.43 -7.63 8.05
C ASP A 125 -10.72 -7.00 6.85
N HIS A 126 -10.61 -5.66 6.82
CA HIS A 126 -9.88 -4.95 5.78
C HIS A 126 -8.38 -5.23 5.82
N ILE A 127 -7.76 -5.19 7.00
CA ILE A 127 -6.34 -5.51 7.19
C ILE A 127 -6.06 -6.93 6.68
N GLN A 128 -6.86 -7.90 7.09
CA GLN A 128 -6.68 -9.31 6.73
C GLN A 128 -6.83 -9.58 5.23
N GLN A 129 -7.70 -8.83 4.56
CA GLN A 129 -7.91 -8.91 3.11
C GLN A 129 -6.94 -8.00 2.32
N SER A 130 -6.08 -7.24 3.00
CA SER A 130 -5.14 -6.35 2.32
C SER A 130 -4.05 -7.14 1.61
N MET A 131 -3.79 -6.80 0.35
CA MET A 131 -2.68 -7.37 -0.41
C MET A 131 -1.33 -6.79 0.04
N MET A 132 -1.36 -5.58 0.60
CA MET A 132 -0.20 -4.87 1.11
C MET A 132 -0.47 -4.37 2.52
N LEU A 133 0.45 -4.66 3.43
CA LEU A 133 0.50 -4.12 4.76
C LEU A 133 1.67 -3.14 4.85
N VAL A 134 1.40 -1.88 5.18
CA VAL A 134 2.43 -0.86 5.39
C VAL A 134 2.57 -0.63 6.89
N VAL A 135 3.77 -0.83 7.41
CA VAL A 135 4.12 -0.60 8.82
C VAL A 135 5.03 0.62 8.88
N PRO A 136 4.48 1.82 9.10
CA PRO A 136 5.30 2.99 9.32
C PRO A 136 6.05 2.87 10.66
N ILE A 137 7.29 3.35 10.67
CA ILE A 137 8.20 3.25 11.81
C ILE A 137 8.74 4.64 12.11
N ASP A 138 8.64 5.13 13.34
CA ASP A 138 9.24 6.41 13.71
C ASP A 138 10.76 6.22 13.89
N ALA A 139 11.55 6.64 12.90
CA ALA A 139 13.00 6.40 12.93
C ALA A 139 13.68 7.12 14.12
N ALA A 140 13.14 8.25 14.58
CA ALA A 140 13.65 8.92 15.79
C ALA A 140 13.46 8.07 17.05
N VAL A 141 12.32 7.37 17.17
CA VAL A 141 12.08 6.45 18.30
C VAL A 141 13.06 5.28 18.28
N LEU A 142 13.46 4.80 17.09
CA LEU A 142 14.46 3.74 16.96
C LEU A 142 15.87 4.21 17.31
N MET A 143 16.32 5.27 16.64
CA MET A 143 17.72 5.67 16.61
C MET A 143 18.13 6.53 17.80
N GLU A 144 17.20 7.31 18.38
CA GLU A 144 17.49 8.19 19.52
C GLU A 144 17.26 7.46 20.86
N THR A 145 17.64 6.18 20.94
CA THR A 145 17.48 5.33 22.12
C THR A 145 18.85 4.83 22.59
N SER A 146 19.25 5.21 23.80
CA SER A 146 20.58 4.93 24.36
C SER A 146 20.54 4.04 25.60
N THR A 147 19.57 4.23 26.50
CA THR A 147 19.51 3.55 27.80
C THR A 147 18.57 2.33 27.82
N GLY A 148 18.74 1.45 28.81
CA GLY A 148 17.86 0.28 28.97
C GLY A 148 16.39 0.65 29.21
N LYS A 149 16.12 1.74 29.92
CA LYS A 149 14.75 2.24 30.14
C LYS A 149 14.12 2.76 28.85
N GLU A 150 14.89 3.48 28.03
CA GLU A 150 14.44 3.97 26.74
C GLU A 150 14.17 2.82 25.77
N ARG A 151 15.00 1.76 25.77
CA ARG A 151 14.74 0.55 24.97
C ARG A 151 13.43 -0.13 25.36
N ALA A 152 13.10 -0.18 26.65
CA ALA A 152 11.80 -0.70 27.10
C ALA A 152 10.64 0.19 26.65
N ALA A 153 10.77 1.51 26.82
CA ALA A 153 9.76 2.48 26.37
C ALA A 153 9.56 2.48 24.85
N ARG A 154 10.62 2.23 24.08
CA ARG A 154 10.60 2.08 22.62
C ARG A 154 9.68 0.95 22.17
N VAL A 155 9.73 -0.21 22.83
CA VAL A 155 8.87 -1.37 22.50
C VAL A 155 7.39 -0.98 22.58
N VAL A 156 7.02 -0.32 23.68
CA VAL A 156 5.65 0.16 23.91
C VAL A 156 5.28 1.27 22.92
N ARG A 157 6.17 2.23 22.71
CA ARG A 157 5.94 3.38 21.81
C ARG A 157 5.72 2.97 20.36
N LEU A 158 6.41 1.93 19.91
CA LEU A 158 6.28 1.33 18.58
C LEU A 158 5.15 0.31 18.47
N GLY A 159 4.52 -0.09 19.59
CA GLY A 159 3.43 -1.07 19.62
C GLY A 159 3.84 -2.42 19.03
N LEU A 160 5.09 -2.85 19.30
CA LEU A 160 5.65 -4.04 18.65
C LEU A 160 4.81 -5.30 18.89
N PRO A 161 4.34 -5.62 20.12
CA PRO A 161 3.54 -6.81 20.35
C PRO A 161 2.25 -6.82 19.50
N GLU A 162 1.56 -5.68 19.41
CA GLU A 162 0.32 -5.55 18.66
C GLU A 162 0.58 -5.64 17.14
N VAL A 163 1.65 -5.01 16.66
CA VAL A 163 2.05 -5.09 15.25
C VAL A 163 2.40 -6.53 14.85
N VAL A 164 3.15 -7.26 15.69
CA VAL A 164 3.46 -8.69 15.49
C VAL A 164 2.18 -9.50 15.34
N GLU A 165 1.20 -9.31 16.23
CA GLU A 165 -0.06 -10.05 16.19
C GLU A 165 -0.91 -9.73 14.97
N VAL A 166 -0.94 -8.47 14.53
CA VAL A 166 -1.63 -8.07 13.30
C VAL A 166 -0.97 -8.69 12.07
N VAL A 167 0.36 -8.63 11.99
CA VAL A 167 1.14 -9.18 10.87
C VAL A 167 0.97 -10.70 10.81
N ARG A 168 1.03 -11.39 11.95
CA ARG A 168 0.80 -12.84 12.05
C ARG A 168 -0.57 -13.24 11.50
N LYS A 169 -1.64 -12.54 11.91
CA LYS A 169 -3.01 -12.80 11.46
C LYS A 169 -3.19 -12.51 9.97
N TRP A 170 -2.66 -11.39 9.50
CA TRP A 170 -2.67 -11.01 8.10
C TRP A 170 -1.95 -12.07 7.24
N ALA A 171 -0.70 -12.38 7.56
CA ALA A 171 0.11 -13.34 6.82
C ALA A 171 -0.55 -14.73 6.74
N ARG A 172 -1.12 -15.20 7.86
CA ARG A 172 -1.86 -16.47 7.90
C ARG A 172 -3.04 -16.50 6.93
N LEU A 173 -3.81 -15.41 6.82
CA LEU A 173 -4.99 -15.34 5.96
C LEU A 173 -4.66 -15.13 4.49
N ARG A 174 -3.50 -14.54 4.17
CA ARG A 174 -3.00 -14.45 2.78
C ARG A 174 -2.77 -15.81 2.13
N ASN A 175 -2.60 -16.88 2.91
CA ASN A 175 -2.54 -18.24 2.38
C ASN A 175 -3.87 -18.72 1.76
N GLN A 176 -5.01 -18.08 2.08
CA GLN A 176 -6.30 -18.45 1.50
C GLN A 176 -6.49 -17.96 0.06
N VAL A 177 -5.65 -17.01 -0.38
CA VAL A 177 -5.65 -16.39 -1.71
C VAL A 177 -4.21 -16.36 -2.26
N PRO A 178 -3.63 -17.53 -2.59
CA PRO A 178 -2.22 -17.64 -2.94
C PRO A 178 -1.86 -16.92 -4.24
N ASP A 179 -2.81 -16.74 -5.15
CA ASP A 179 -2.62 -16.18 -6.50
C ASP A 179 -2.50 -14.64 -6.52
N GLU A 180 -3.07 -13.96 -5.53
CA GLU A 180 -2.86 -12.51 -5.37
C GLU A 180 -1.43 -12.23 -4.88
N PRO A 181 -0.89 -11.02 -4.85
CA PRO A 181 0.38 -10.72 -4.15
C PRO A 181 0.23 -10.52 -2.64
N ALA A 182 1.31 -10.71 -1.87
CA ALA A 182 1.36 -10.36 -0.44
C ALA A 182 2.64 -9.57 -0.16
N ILE A 183 2.50 -8.32 0.25
CA ILE A 183 3.61 -7.38 0.45
C ILE A 183 3.55 -6.81 1.86
N LEU A 184 4.66 -6.92 2.59
CA LEU A 184 4.87 -6.24 3.86
C LEU A 184 5.90 -5.13 3.65
N VAL A 185 5.50 -3.87 3.84
CA VAL A 185 6.40 -2.72 3.74
C VAL A 185 6.73 -2.22 5.13
N LEU A 186 7.99 -2.28 5.52
CA LEU A 186 8.53 -1.58 6.68
C LEU A 186 8.97 -0.19 6.21
N ALA A 187 8.29 0.85 6.70
CA ALA A 187 8.46 2.21 6.23
C ALA A 187 8.98 3.13 7.35
N PRO A 188 10.29 3.13 7.66
CA PRO A 188 10.88 4.18 8.49
C PRO A 188 10.55 5.57 7.95
N LEU A 189 10.05 6.43 8.82
CA LEU A 189 9.68 7.81 8.51
C LEU A 189 10.65 8.77 9.18
N LYS A 190 10.68 10.01 8.69
CA LYS A 190 11.55 11.10 9.14
C LYS A 190 13.02 10.72 8.98
N CYS A 191 13.36 10.12 7.85
CA CYS A 191 14.69 9.58 7.58
C CYS A 191 15.74 10.64 7.23
N GLU A 192 15.37 11.92 7.16
CA GLU A 192 16.21 13.00 6.66
C GLU A 192 17.55 13.15 7.41
N LYS A 193 17.61 12.71 8.67
CA LYS A 193 18.82 12.71 9.51
C LYS A 193 19.72 11.50 9.27
N TYR A 194 19.20 10.35 8.83
CA TYR A 194 19.95 9.08 8.83
C TYR A 194 20.59 8.73 7.48
N PHE A 195 20.36 9.54 6.45
CA PHE A 195 20.96 9.38 5.13
C PHE A 195 21.76 10.62 4.74
N SER A 196 22.98 10.42 4.24
CA SER A 196 23.96 11.48 3.94
C SER A 196 23.69 12.22 2.62
N ASP A 197 22.91 11.61 1.73
CA ASP A 197 22.42 12.19 0.46
C ASP A 197 21.49 13.40 0.63
N ASN A 198 21.12 13.69 1.88
CA ASN A 198 20.45 14.90 2.33
C ASN A 198 21.41 16.06 2.65
N GLY A 199 22.72 15.90 2.39
CA GLY A 199 23.71 16.98 2.41
C GLY A 199 24.40 17.22 3.76
N ARG A 200 24.33 16.28 4.70
CA ARG A 200 25.05 16.36 5.99
C ARG A 200 25.58 15.00 6.42
N ASP A 201 26.76 15.00 7.02
CA ASP A 201 27.25 13.90 7.84
C ASP A 201 26.67 14.06 9.24
N THR A 202 25.80 13.14 9.64
CA THR A 202 25.12 13.13 10.93
C THR A 202 25.75 12.14 11.91
N GLY A 203 26.82 11.46 11.50
CA GLY A 203 27.41 10.34 12.24
C GLY A 203 26.56 9.07 12.21
N PHE A 204 25.39 9.09 11.56
CA PHE A 204 24.54 7.94 11.33
C PHE A 204 24.57 7.53 9.86
N THR A 205 24.38 6.24 9.60
CA THR A 205 24.27 5.71 8.24
C THR A 205 22.92 5.04 8.00
N GLY A 206 22.48 5.03 6.74
CA GLY A 206 21.27 4.29 6.35
C GLY A 206 21.37 2.80 6.69
N HIS A 207 22.59 2.25 6.70
CA HIS A 207 22.86 0.88 7.10
C HIS A 207 22.59 0.62 8.59
N GLU A 208 22.93 1.56 9.48
CA GLU A 208 22.62 1.45 10.90
C GLU A 208 21.12 1.48 11.14
N LEU A 209 20.38 2.36 10.44
CA LEU A 209 18.92 2.37 10.52
C LEU A 209 18.31 1.05 10.03
N ALA A 210 18.77 0.52 8.90
CA ALA A 210 18.30 -0.77 8.38
C ALA A 210 18.59 -1.92 9.37
N THR A 211 19.77 -1.91 9.99
CA THR A 211 20.20 -2.90 10.99
C THR A 211 19.35 -2.82 12.24
N GLU A 212 19.12 -1.63 12.77
CA GLU A 212 18.28 -1.43 13.97
C GLU A 212 16.82 -1.79 13.69
N VAL A 213 16.29 -1.44 12.52
CA VAL A 213 14.94 -1.86 12.11
C VAL A 213 14.86 -3.38 12.05
N ARG A 214 15.83 -4.06 11.43
CA ARG A 214 15.84 -5.52 11.33
C ARG A 214 15.90 -6.19 12.70
N ALA A 215 16.71 -5.65 13.62
CA ALA A 215 16.83 -6.18 14.97
C ALA A 215 15.56 -5.95 15.81
N VAL A 216 15.00 -4.74 15.78
CA VAL A 216 13.83 -4.39 16.60
C VAL A 216 12.53 -5.00 16.07
N TYR A 217 12.42 -5.15 14.74
CA TYR A 217 11.25 -5.75 14.08
C TYR A 217 11.47 -7.23 13.72
N GLU A 218 12.46 -7.90 14.30
CA GLU A 218 12.76 -9.31 14.02
C GLU A 218 11.52 -10.20 14.20
N ASP A 219 10.78 -10.03 15.29
CA ASP A 219 9.55 -10.80 15.54
C ASP A 219 8.44 -10.53 14.51
N VAL A 220 8.39 -9.31 13.97
CA VAL A 220 7.44 -8.96 12.89
C VAL A 220 7.84 -9.67 11.59
N LEU A 221 9.13 -9.68 11.27
CA LEU A 221 9.68 -10.37 10.11
C LEU A 221 9.45 -11.88 10.21
N ASN A 222 9.72 -12.46 11.39
CA ASN A 222 9.50 -13.88 11.66
C ASN A 222 8.00 -14.21 11.61
N ALA A 223 7.12 -13.39 12.19
CA ALA A 223 5.68 -13.59 12.09
C ALA A 223 5.17 -13.60 10.64
N ALA A 224 5.73 -12.76 9.76
CA ALA A 224 5.41 -12.80 8.33
C ALA A 224 5.93 -14.08 7.67
N ARG A 225 7.20 -14.44 7.89
CA ARG A 225 7.88 -15.59 7.27
C ARG A 225 7.32 -16.94 7.73
N ASP A 226 7.11 -17.11 9.04
CA ASP A 226 6.60 -18.35 9.63
C ASP A 226 5.19 -18.70 9.15
N GLN A 227 4.40 -17.68 8.82
CA GLN A 227 3.04 -17.86 8.30
C GLN A 227 3.00 -17.95 6.77
N ALA A 228 4.11 -17.72 6.06
CA ALA A 228 4.21 -17.75 4.60
C ALA A 228 4.33 -19.18 4.03
N SER A 229 3.44 -20.09 4.44
CA SER A 229 3.56 -21.53 4.14
C SER A 229 3.12 -21.91 2.71
N LEU A 230 2.15 -21.20 2.14
CA LEU A 230 1.64 -21.48 0.78
C LEU A 230 2.17 -20.52 -0.28
N ARG A 231 2.83 -19.44 0.14
CA ARG A 231 3.31 -18.39 -0.76
C ARG A 231 4.44 -17.58 -0.13
N PRO A 232 5.36 -16.99 -0.92
CA PRO A 232 6.26 -15.99 -0.40
C PRO A 232 5.50 -14.70 -0.07
N ILE A 233 5.90 -14.06 1.04
CA ILE A 233 5.56 -12.67 1.35
C ILE A 233 6.76 -11.83 0.97
N ARG A 234 6.55 -10.84 0.11
CA ARG A 234 7.59 -9.87 -0.27
C ARG A 234 7.74 -8.86 0.85
N ILE A 235 8.91 -8.82 1.49
CA ILE A 235 9.21 -7.86 2.54
C ILE A 235 10.06 -6.74 1.94
N VAL A 236 9.58 -5.51 2.04
CA VAL A 236 10.22 -4.32 1.49
C VAL A 236 10.58 -3.39 2.64
N TYR A 237 11.85 -3.01 2.73
CA TYR A 237 12.31 -1.94 3.58
C TYR A 237 12.42 -0.65 2.75
N ALA A 238 11.63 0.35 3.11
CA ALA A 238 11.53 1.61 2.38
C ALA A 238 11.71 2.80 3.34
N PRO A 239 12.93 3.31 3.53
CA PRO A 239 13.19 4.45 4.42
C PRO A 239 12.79 5.77 3.74
N ILE A 240 11.75 6.41 4.27
CA ILE A 240 11.06 7.54 3.64
C ILE A 240 11.47 8.86 4.29
N ASP A 241 11.96 9.78 3.45
CA ASP A 241 12.02 11.19 3.79
C ASP A 241 10.60 11.74 3.72
N THR A 242 10.04 12.07 4.88
CA THR A 242 8.63 12.41 5.01
C THR A 242 8.31 13.74 4.34
N TYR A 243 9.20 14.72 4.48
CA TYR A 243 9.12 15.99 3.78
C TYR A 243 10.41 16.32 3.02
N GLY A 244 11.53 15.67 3.33
CA GLY A 244 12.84 15.95 2.73
C GLY A 244 13.45 17.29 3.11
N CYS A 245 12.67 18.16 3.74
CA CYS A 245 13.09 19.49 4.21
C CYS A 245 12.95 19.64 5.71
N VAL A 246 12.76 18.57 6.48
CA VAL A 246 12.76 18.63 7.94
C VAL A 246 14.07 18.12 8.51
N GLU A 247 14.51 18.70 9.61
CA GLU A 247 15.71 18.32 10.35
C GLU A 247 15.35 18.10 11.81
N LEU A 248 15.66 16.92 12.34
CA LEU A 248 15.54 16.64 13.77
C LEU A 248 16.66 17.39 14.52
N MET A 249 16.25 18.36 15.34
CA MET A 249 17.15 19.20 16.12
C MET A 249 17.47 18.58 17.47
N GLU A 250 16.43 18.12 18.17
CA GLU A 250 16.52 17.60 19.54
C GLU A 250 15.59 16.40 19.68
N ALA A 251 16.05 15.39 20.41
CA ALA A 251 15.30 14.20 20.76
C ALA A 251 15.60 13.85 22.23
N CYS A 252 14.58 13.95 23.08
CA CYS A 252 14.72 13.77 24.52
C CYS A 252 13.66 12.79 25.03
N TRP A 253 14.10 11.76 25.75
CA TRP A 253 13.20 10.88 26.49
C TRP A 253 12.90 11.50 27.85
N GLU A 254 11.66 11.89 28.06
CA GLU A 254 11.20 12.57 29.26
C GLU A 254 10.16 11.70 29.98
N PRO A 255 10.13 11.67 31.33
CA PRO A 255 9.06 11.02 32.06
C PRO A 255 7.71 11.66 31.73
N GLY A 256 6.78 10.84 31.27
CA GLY A 256 5.38 11.23 31.09
C GLY A 256 4.64 11.33 32.42
N PRO A 257 3.37 11.78 32.39
CA PRO A 257 2.52 11.93 33.57
C PRO A 257 2.38 10.64 34.39
N ASP A 258 2.38 9.50 33.70
CA ASP A 258 2.18 8.17 34.28
C ASP A 258 3.51 7.48 34.66
N GLY A 259 4.64 8.18 34.52
CA GLY A 259 5.99 7.65 34.81
C GLY A 259 6.66 6.94 33.62
N ASP A 260 5.91 6.65 32.56
CA ASP A 260 6.43 6.07 31.31
C ASP A 260 7.25 7.10 30.52
N LEU A 261 8.37 6.67 29.94
CA LEU A 261 9.20 7.56 29.12
C LEU A 261 8.52 7.84 27.78
N LYS A 262 8.47 9.13 27.43
CA LYS A 262 7.97 9.62 26.15
C LYS A 262 9.09 10.32 25.40
N LEU A 263 9.24 10.01 24.12
CA LEU A 263 10.15 10.74 23.25
C LEU A 263 9.51 12.06 22.81
N THR A 264 10.11 13.17 23.20
CA THR A 264 9.84 14.51 22.69
C THR A 264 10.87 14.80 21.59
N THR A 265 10.39 15.22 20.41
CA THR A 265 11.26 15.57 19.27
C THR A 265 10.95 16.97 18.77
N ARG A 266 12.01 17.72 18.45
CA ARG A 266 11.91 19.07 17.86
C ARG A 266 12.50 19.03 16.46
N TYR A 267 11.78 19.56 15.49
CA TYR A 267 12.25 19.66 14.12
C TYR A 267 12.26 21.11 13.65
N ARG A 268 13.08 21.39 12.64
CA ARG A 268 13.05 22.64 11.88
C ARG A 268 12.98 22.36 10.39
N PHE A 269 12.52 23.32 9.60
CA PHE A 269 12.66 23.25 8.16
C PHE A 269 14.08 23.60 7.69
N ARG A 270 14.50 23.01 6.58
CA ARG A 270 15.78 23.25 5.89
C ARG A 270 15.56 24.11 4.66
N GLY A 271 16.45 25.08 4.48
CA GLY A 271 16.43 26.01 3.34
C GLY A 271 15.45 27.16 3.54
N ALA A 272 15.74 28.29 2.90
CA ALA A 272 14.88 29.47 2.88
C ALA A 272 14.66 29.89 1.41
N PRO A 273 13.47 29.63 0.82
CA PRO A 273 12.32 28.92 1.40
C PRO A 273 12.54 27.39 1.49
N PRO A 274 11.85 26.69 2.40
CA PRO A 274 11.88 25.23 2.45
C PRO A 274 11.36 24.59 1.17
N LYS A 275 12.03 23.53 0.68
CA LYS A 275 11.64 22.79 -0.52
C LYS A 275 11.33 21.34 -0.20
N ILE A 276 10.08 20.92 -0.37
CA ILE A 276 9.68 19.52 -0.19
C ILE A 276 10.46 18.64 -1.17
N SER A 277 11.09 17.59 -0.64
CA SER A 277 11.86 16.60 -1.41
C SER A 277 11.66 15.21 -0.82
N ILE A 278 10.44 14.67 -0.96
CA ILE A 278 10.11 13.32 -0.51
C ILE A 278 10.97 12.30 -1.27
N ARG A 279 11.53 11.31 -0.56
CA ARG A 279 12.32 10.20 -1.12
C ARG A 279 11.73 8.86 -0.68
N ALA A 280 11.97 7.81 -1.48
CA ALA A 280 11.48 6.43 -1.32
C ALA A 280 9.95 6.20 -1.15
N ALA A 281 9.11 7.23 -0.97
CA ALA A 281 7.65 7.01 -0.85
C ALA A 281 7.02 6.49 -2.15
N SER A 282 7.63 6.81 -3.30
CA SER A 282 7.27 6.25 -4.61
C SER A 282 7.44 4.72 -4.67
N THR A 283 8.30 4.13 -3.85
CA THR A 283 8.48 2.68 -3.78
C THR A 283 7.21 1.99 -3.31
N VAL A 284 6.52 2.53 -2.29
CA VAL A 284 5.24 1.97 -1.81
C VAL A 284 4.22 1.98 -2.94
N THR A 285 4.18 3.06 -3.71
CA THR A 285 3.34 3.18 -4.90
C THR A 285 3.70 2.18 -5.98
N GLN A 286 4.98 2.03 -6.30
CA GLN A 286 5.46 1.10 -7.33
C GLN A 286 5.10 -0.33 -6.96
N GLU A 287 5.37 -0.74 -5.72
CA GLU A 287 5.01 -2.06 -5.19
C GLU A 287 3.50 -2.27 -5.23
N LEU A 288 2.70 -1.25 -4.87
CA LEU A 288 1.25 -1.33 -4.92
C LEU A 288 0.75 -1.51 -6.36
N CYS A 289 1.23 -0.68 -7.28
CA CYS A 289 0.82 -0.74 -8.68
C CYS A 289 1.26 -2.07 -9.33
N GLN A 290 2.49 -2.51 -9.07
CA GLN A 290 3.01 -3.79 -9.56
C GLN A 290 2.16 -4.95 -9.06
N ALA A 291 1.81 -4.93 -7.78
CA ALA A 291 0.99 -5.95 -7.17
C ALA A 291 -0.44 -5.95 -7.73
N ILE A 292 -1.05 -4.77 -7.86
CA ILE A 292 -2.39 -4.60 -8.42
C ILE A 292 -2.46 -5.17 -9.83
N VAL A 293 -1.50 -4.82 -10.68
CA VAL A 293 -1.50 -5.31 -12.06
C VAL A 293 -1.19 -6.81 -12.12
N THR A 294 -0.31 -7.32 -11.27
CA THR A 294 -0.04 -8.77 -11.19
C THR A 294 -1.30 -9.55 -10.81
N ALA A 295 -2.01 -9.12 -9.77
CA ALA A 295 -3.29 -9.72 -9.39
C ALA A 295 -4.30 -9.63 -10.53
N ARG A 296 -4.36 -8.47 -11.20
CA ARG A 296 -5.30 -8.26 -12.31
C ARG A 296 -5.00 -9.17 -13.50
N ARG A 297 -3.72 -9.39 -13.82
CA ARG A 297 -3.31 -10.32 -14.89
C ARG A 297 -3.73 -11.74 -14.57
N ALA A 298 -3.55 -12.21 -13.34
CA ALA A 298 -3.96 -13.55 -12.92
C ALA A 298 -5.49 -13.75 -13.11
N GLU A 299 -6.30 -12.76 -12.71
CA GLU A 299 -7.75 -12.79 -12.96
C GLU A 299 -8.10 -12.83 -14.45
N GLU A 300 -7.44 -12.00 -15.26
CA GLU A 300 -7.69 -11.90 -16.69
C GLU A 300 -7.23 -13.14 -17.46
N GLU A 301 -6.15 -13.79 -17.04
CA GLU A 301 -5.70 -15.07 -17.59
C GLU A 301 -6.71 -16.20 -17.32
N LEU A 302 -7.30 -16.23 -16.13
CA LEU A 302 -8.37 -17.18 -15.81
C LEU A 302 -9.62 -16.93 -16.68
N ASP A 303 -10.01 -15.66 -16.87
CA ASP A 303 -11.15 -15.32 -17.75
C ASP A 303 -10.87 -15.64 -19.22
N ARG A 304 -9.63 -15.38 -19.68
CA ARG A 304 -9.18 -15.73 -21.03
C ARG A 304 -9.22 -17.24 -21.24
N ALA A 305 -8.68 -18.03 -20.32
CA ALA A 305 -8.69 -19.49 -20.40
C ALA A 305 -10.13 -20.05 -20.40
N GLY A 306 -11.02 -19.49 -19.57
CA GLY A 306 -12.44 -19.86 -19.58
C GLY A 306 -13.14 -19.53 -20.90
N THR A 307 -12.85 -18.36 -21.47
CA THR A 307 -13.41 -17.92 -22.75
C THR A 307 -12.89 -18.77 -23.91
N LEU A 308 -11.59 -19.07 -23.95
CA LEU A 308 -10.98 -19.97 -24.95
C LEU A 308 -11.63 -21.35 -24.94
N ARG A 309 -11.72 -22.00 -23.76
CA ARG A 309 -12.38 -23.32 -23.63
C ARG A 309 -13.81 -23.31 -24.15
N ARG A 310 -14.55 -22.21 -23.93
CA ARG A 310 -15.92 -22.05 -24.44
C ARG A 310 -15.95 -21.91 -25.95
N VAL A 311 -15.07 -21.10 -26.54
CA VAL A 311 -14.95 -20.93 -28.00
C VAL A 311 -14.54 -22.25 -28.66
N ASP A 312 -13.59 -22.98 -28.07
CA ASP A 312 -13.14 -24.29 -28.57
C ASP A 312 -14.27 -25.32 -28.52
N ALA A 313 -15.04 -25.37 -27.43
CA ALA A 313 -16.19 -26.26 -27.31
C ALA A 313 -17.29 -25.95 -28.36
N LEU A 314 -17.56 -24.66 -28.61
CA LEU A 314 -18.52 -24.23 -29.64
C LEU A 314 -18.02 -24.56 -31.05
N THR A 315 -16.73 -24.37 -31.31
CA THR A 315 -16.08 -24.69 -32.59
C THR A 315 -16.11 -26.20 -32.84
N GLY A 316 -15.73 -27.01 -31.84
CA GLY A 316 -15.85 -28.46 -31.93
C GLY A 316 -17.29 -28.93 -32.16
N ARG A 317 -18.28 -28.27 -31.55
CA ARG A 317 -19.71 -28.57 -31.77
C ARG A 317 -20.19 -28.17 -33.16
N ARG A 318 -19.65 -27.10 -33.74
CA ARG A 318 -19.89 -26.71 -35.14
C ARG A 318 -19.34 -27.78 -36.08
N ASP A 319 -18.10 -28.21 -35.84
CA ASP A 319 -17.32 -29.05 -36.76
C ASP A 319 -17.62 -30.56 -36.61
N GLN A 320 -18.39 -30.94 -35.57
CA GLN A 320 -18.85 -32.32 -35.38
C GLN A 320 -19.66 -32.80 -36.60
N LYS A 321 -19.28 -33.96 -37.15
CA LYS A 321 -19.99 -34.60 -38.26
C LYS A 321 -21.41 -34.96 -37.83
N LYS A 322 -22.40 -34.26 -38.39
CA LYS A 322 -23.83 -34.52 -38.16
C LYS A 322 -24.37 -35.28 -39.37
N GLY A 323 -25.01 -36.43 -39.16
CA GLY A 323 -25.75 -37.11 -40.24
C GLY A 323 -26.89 -36.23 -40.79
N PHE A 324 -27.48 -36.59 -41.93
CA PHE A 324 -28.47 -35.76 -42.64
C PHE A 324 -29.59 -35.19 -41.73
N PHE A 325 -30.29 -36.05 -40.98
CA PHE A 325 -31.34 -35.61 -40.04
C PHE A 325 -30.80 -34.78 -38.86
N GLY A 326 -29.55 -35.03 -38.44
CA GLY A 326 -28.89 -34.26 -37.40
C GLY A 326 -28.49 -32.86 -37.87
N ALA A 327 -28.05 -32.72 -39.12
CA ALA A 327 -27.75 -31.43 -39.74
C ALA A 327 -29.02 -30.61 -39.91
N LEU A 328 -30.11 -31.20 -40.43
CA LEU A 328 -31.39 -30.52 -40.57
C LEU A 328 -31.91 -30.01 -39.21
N ARG A 329 -31.87 -30.85 -38.17
CA ARG A 329 -32.27 -30.46 -36.81
C ARG A 329 -31.41 -29.34 -36.24
N TYR A 330 -30.10 -29.35 -36.48
CA TYR A 330 -29.14 -28.33 -36.01
C TYR A 330 -29.40 -26.94 -36.59
N PHE A 331 -29.82 -26.85 -37.86
CA PHE A 331 -30.20 -25.59 -38.48
C PHE A 331 -31.60 -25.14 -38.09
N VAL A 332 -32.59 -26.05 -38.12
CA VAL A 332 -34.00 -25.74 -37.82
C VAL A 332 -34.20 -25.36 -36.34
N SER A 333 -33.42 -25.93 -35.42
CA SER A 333 -33.49 -25.60 -33.99
C SER A 333 -32.91 -24.22 -33.62
N GLY A 334 -32.28 -23.53 -34.58
CA GLY A 334 -31.53 -22.30 -34.34
C GLY A 334 -30.20 -22.51 -33.60
N GLU A 335 -29.78 -23.76 -33.36
CA GLU A 335 -28.52 -24.08 -32.68
C GLU A 335 -27.30 -23.59 -33.46
N ALA A 336 -27.33 -23.69 -34.80
CA ALA A 336 -26.29 -23.16 -35.67
C ALA A 336 -26.03 -21.65 -35.46
N SER A 337 -27.10 -20.85 -35.41
CA SER A 337 -27.01 -19.41 -35.17
C SER A 337 -26.50 -19.10 -33.77
N LYS A 338 -26.95 -19.84 -32.74
CA LYS A 338 -26.47 -19.69 -31.36
C LYS A 338 -24.98 -20.02 -31.23
N VAL A 339 -24.49 -21.06 -31.92
CA VAL A 339 -23.08 -21.44 -31.93
C VAL A 339 -22.23 -20.37 -32.63
N ALA A 340 -22.67 -19.88 -33.79
CA ALA A 340 -21.98 -18.82 -34.52
C ALA A 340 -21.88 -17.52 -33.70
N ALA A 341 -23.01 -17.05 -33.15
CA ALA A 341 -23.04 -15.86 -32.30
C ALA A 341 -22.21 -16.04 -31.02
N GLY A 342 -22.18 -17.26 -30.45
CA GLY A 342 -21.34 -17.58 -29.29
C GLY A 342 -19.84 -17.54 -29.60
N ILE A 343 -19.43 -17.99 -30.78
CA ILE A 343 -18.03 -17.90 -31.24
C ILE A 343 -17.65 -16.44 -31.47
N GLU A 344 -18.47 -15.67 -32.20
CA GLU A 344 -18.22 -14.26 -32.51
C GLU A 344 -18.15 -13.39 -31.25
N SER A 345 -19.07 -13.61 -30.31
CA SER A 345 -19.04 -12.95 -29.00
C SER A 345 -17.79 -13.34 -28.21
N GLY A 346 -17.40 -14.62 -28.24
CA GLY A 346 -16.20 -15.12 -27.55
C GLY A 346 -14.91 -14.54 -28.12
N THR A 347 -14.75 -14.49 -29.45
CA THR A 347 -13.57 -13.91 -30.10
C THR A 347 -13.47 -12.41 -29.88
N SER A 348 -14.60 -11.68 -29.94
CA SER A 348 -14.65 -10.25 -29.61
C SER A 348 -14.22 -10.00 -28.17
N ARG A 349 -14.66 -10.84 -27.22
CA ARG A 349 -14.26 -10.75 -25.82
C ARG A 349 -12.76 -11.01 -25.65
N LEU A 350 -12.19 -11.99 -26.35
CA LEU A 350 -10.75 -12.27 -26.32
C LEU A 350 -9.93 -11.09 -26.82
N ALA A 351 -10.34 -10.43 -27.91
CA ALA A 351 -9.67 -9.25 -28.43
C ALA A 351 -9.65 -8.09 -27.41
N VAL A 352 -10.77 -7.88 -26.69
CA VAL A 352 -10.87 -6.88 -25.61
C VAL A 352 -9.93 -7.22 -24.45
N ILE A 353 -9.87 -8.48 -24.02
CA ILE A 353 -8.95 -8.93 -22.96
C ILE A 353 -7.49 -8.69 -23.38
N GLU A 354 -7.11 -9.03 -24.61
CA GLU A 354 -5.75 -8.83 -25.12
C GLU A 354 -5.35 -7.36 -25.23
N GLN A 355 -6.28 -6.48 -25.62
CA GLN A 355 -6.03 -5.04 -25.64
C GLN A 355 -5.79 -4.49 -24.23
N ARG A 356 -6.59 -4.90 -23.25
CA ARG A 356 -6.41 -4.50 -21.85
C ARG A 356 -5.08 -4.98 -21.28
N HIS A 357 -4.72 -6.24 -21.56
CA HIS A 357 -3.45 -6.81 -21.14
C HIS A 357 -2.25 -5.99 -21.64
N ARG A 358 -2.28 -5.55 -22.91
CA ARG A 358 -1.24 -4.69 -23.49
C ARG A 358 -1.14 -3.32 -22.81
N GLN A 359 -2.27 -2.69 -22.49
CA GLN A 359 -2.27 -1.39 -21.81
C GLN A 359 -1.77 -1.48 -20.36
N LEU A 360 -2.19 -2.51 -19.63
CA LEU A 360 -1.68 -2.79 -18.28
C LEU A 360 -0.18 -3.12 -18.31
N ALA A 361 0.30 -3.80 -19.35
CA ALA A 361 1.72 -4.06 -19.54
C ALA A 361 2.52 -2.78 -19.80
N ALA A 362 2.06 -1.90 -20.70
CA ALA A 362 2.72 -0.63 -20.95
C ALA A 362 2.78 0.27 -19.70
N ALA A 363 1.70 0.29 -18.89
CA ALA A 363 1.68 0.99 -17.62
C ALA A 363 2.74 0.43 -16.64
N LEU A 364 2.84 -0.90 -16.52
CA LEU A 364 3.86 -1.53 -15.68
C LEU A 364 5.28 -1.29 -16.18
N GLU A 365 5.50 -1.32 -17.49
CA GLU A 365 6.81 -1.01 -18.07
C GLU A 365 7.22 0.42 -17.75
N ALA A 366 6.29 1.38 -17.83
CA ALA A 366 6.56 2.76 -17.44
C ALA A 366 6.85 2.90 -15.93
N LEU A 367 6.13 2.16 -15.08
CA LEU A 367 6.35 2.13 -13.63
C LEU A 367 7.69 1.47 -13.26
N ALA A 368 8.05 0.38 -13.95
CA ALA A 368 9.29 -0.37 -13.74
C ALA A 368 10.52 0.33 -14.33
N ALA A 369 10.34 1.19 -15.34
CA ALA A 369 11.39 2.03 -15.89
C ALA A 369 11.82 3.14 -14.93
N HIS A 370 11.00 3.48 -13.94
CA HIS A 370 11.41 4.39 -12.87
C HIS A 370 12.39 3.66 -11.95
N GLN A 371 13.61 4.21 -11.86
CA GLN A 371 14.64 3.71 -10.97
C GLN A 371 14.11 3.67 -9.54
N GLN A 372 14.20 2.50 -8.90
CA GLN A 372 13.93 2.39 -7.47
C GLN A 372 14.93 3.24 -6.70
N ASP A 373 14.45 3.88 -5.64
CA ASP A 373 15.28 4.63 -4.72
C ASP A 373 16.37 3.71 -4.15
N ASP A 374 17.62 4.17 -4.16
CA ASP A 374 18.81 3.39 -3.82
C ASP A 374 18.86 2.99 -2.34
N ARG A 375 18.02 3.61 -1.51
CA ARG A 375 17.87 3.29 -0.09
C ARG A 375 16.96 2.08 0.18
N VAL A 376 16.24 1.60 -0.82
CA VAL A 376 15.25 0.52 -0.67
C VAL A 376 15.93 -0.84 -0.67
N GLU A 377 15.52 -1.70 0.27
CA GLU A 377 16.00 -3.08 0.35
C GLU A 377 14.83 -4.08 0.27
N ILE A 378 15.09 -5.26 -0.29
CA ILE A 378 14.17 -6.41 -0.26
C ILE A 378 14.73 -7.44 0.71
N TRP A 379 13.93 -7.84 1.70
CA TRP A 379 14.33 -8.68 2.84
C TRP A 379 13.68 -10.07 2.86
#